data_AF-A0A7X5N379-F1
#
_entry.id   AF-A0A7X5N379-F1
#
_cell.length_a   1.000
_cell.length_b   1.000
_cell.length_c   1.000
_cell.angle_alpha   90.00
_cell.angle_beta   90.00
_cell.angle_gamma   90.00
#
_symmetry.space_group_name_H-M   'P 1'
#
loop_
_entity.id
_entity.type
_entity.pdbx_description
1 polymer ?
#
loop_
_entity_poly.entity_id
_entity_poly.type
_entity_poly.pdbx_seq_one_letter_code
_entity_poly.pdbx_strand_id
1 'polypeptide(L)'
;AAACEGLRVAIVEPGPIGGGSTAAAMGHLVAMDDDPAELALSAYSLRLWERFAQLSEAEFSRCGTLWVARDARELAAVPAKIARLAAAGLHADAIDASQLYALEPQLVA
;
A
#
# COMPACT_ATOMS: atom_id res chain seq x y z
N ALA A 1 -18.55 3.99 -6.84
CA ALA A 1 -19.38 4.41 -5.68
C ALA A 1 -20.62 5.16 -6.18
N ALA A 2 -20.56 6.45 -6.53
CA ALA A 2 -21.73 7.23 -6.92
C ALA A 2 -22.61 6.60 -8.03
N ALA A 3 -22.01 6.11 -9.12
CA ALA A 3 -22.76 5.42 -10.19
C ALA A 3 -23.40 4.10 -9.71
N CYS A 4 -22.72 3.36 -8.82
CA CYS A 4 -23.24 2.13 -8.21
C CYS A 4 -24.42 2.41 -7.27
N GLU A 5 -24.47 3.62 -6.68
CA GLU A 5 -25.60 4.11 -5.88
C GLU A 5 -26.76 4.67 -6.76
N GLY A 6 -26.74 4.42 -8.08
CA GLY A 6 -27.82 4.82 -9.00
C GLY A 6 -27.80 6.31 -9.40
N LEU A 7 -26.74 7.05 -9.07
CA LEU A 7 -26.61 8.45 -9.46
C LEU A 7 -26.19 8.57 -10.94
N ARG A 8 -26.65 9.63 -11.61
CA ARG A 8 -26.18 10.03 -12.94
C ARG A 8 -24.86 10.79 -12.80
N VAL A 9 -23.78 10.27 -13.37
CA VAL A 9 -22.43 10.81 -13.21
C VAL A 9 -21.82 11.15 -14.57
N ALA A 10 -21.09 12.27 -14.63
CA ALA A 10 -20.20 12.62 -15.74
C ALA A 10 -18.78 12.86 -15.21
N ILE A 11 -17.77 12.39 -15.94
CA ILE A 11 -16.36 12.66 -15.67
C ILE A 11 -15.88 13.63 -16.74
N VAL A 12 -15.23 14.72 -16.33
CA VAL A 12 -14.70 15.75 -17.24
C VAL A 12 -13.21 15.90 -16.94
N GLU A 13 -12.38 15.72 -17.96
CA GLU A 13 -10.92 15.81 -17.89
C GLU A 13 -10.43 16.72 -19.03
N PRO A 14 -9.54 17.70 -18.78
CA PRO A 14 -8.98 18.55 -19.84
C PRO A 14 -8.04 17.82 -20.81
N GLY A 15 -7.59 16.61 -20.49
CA GLY A 15 -6.69 15.79 -21.31
C GLY A 15 -6.99 14.28 -21.26
N PRO A 16 -5.99 13.40 -21.46
CA PRO A 16 -6.16 11.96 -21.29
C PRO A 16 -6.55 11.61 -19.84
N ILE A 17 -7.46 10.65 -19.67
CA ILE A 17 -7.90 10.19 -18.35
C ILE A 17 -6.67 9.74 -17.54
N GLY A 18 -6.49 10.36 -16.37
CA GLY A 18 -5.36 10.04 -15.47
C GLY A 18 -4.00 10.53 -15.96
N GLY A 19 -3.93 11.35 -17.00
CA GLY A 19 -2.66 11.81 -17.59
C GLY A 19 -1.83 12.77 -16.73
N GLY A 20 -2.36 13.24 -15.59
CA GLY A 20 -1.65 14.08 -14.63
C GLY A 20 -0.78 13.28 -13.65
N SER A 21 -0.83 13.65 -12.37
CA SER A 21 -0.03 13.00 -11.31
C SER A 21 -0.25 11.49 -11.19
N THR A 22 -1.43 10.98 -11.57
CA THR A 22 -1.71 9.54 -11.59
C THR A 22 -0.75 8.79 -12.53
N ALA A 23 -0.54 9.30 -13.75
CA ALA A 23 0.39 8.70 -14.72
C ALA A 23 1.87 8.92 -14.37
N ALA A 24 2.18 9.92 -13.54
CA ALA A 24 3.54 10.24 -13.11
C ALA A 24 3.94 9.60 -11.77
N ALA A 25 3.00 8.95 -11.07
CA ALA A 25 3.26 8.34 -9.77
C ALA A 25 4.14 7.09 -9.89
N MET A 26 4.88 6.77 -8.82
CA MET A 26 5.71 5.55 -8.76
C MET A 26 4.89 4.25 -8.67
N GLY A 27 3.56 4.34 -8.48
CA GLY A 27 2.66 3.17 -8.45
C GLY A 27 2.66 2.37 -7.13
N HIS A 28 3.33 2.84 -6.08
CA HIS A 28 3.38 2.13 -4.81
C HIS A 28 2.03 2.12 -4.09
N LEU A 29 1.64 0.93 -3.60
CA LEU A 29 0.45 0.73 -2.77
C LEU A 29 0.90 0.32 -1.37
N VAL A 30 0.76 1.23 -0.41
CA VAL A 30 1.30 1.07 0.94
C VAL A 30 0.26 1.47 1.98
N ALA A 31 0.18 0.71 3.07
CA ALA A 31 -0.58 1.11 4.25
C ALA A 31 0.23 2.13 5.05
N MET A 32 -0.22 3.37 5.06
CA MET A 32 0.41 4.47 5.82
C MET A 32 -0.13 4.44 7.24
N ASP A 33 0.72 4.16 8.24
CA ASP A 33 0.29 3.89 9.62
C ASP A 33 0.61 5.00 10.63
N ASP A 34 1.11 6.14 10.15
CA ASP A 34 1.47 7.29 11.00
C ASP A 34 0.24 8.04 11.52
N ASP A 35 -0.82 8.13 10.70
CA ASP A 35 -2.10 8.75 11.06
C ASP A 35 -3.26 7.74 10.90
N PRO A 36 -4.21 7.67 11.87
CA PRO A 36 -5.33 6.73 11.80
C PRO A 36 -6.27 6.94 10.60
N ALA A 37 -6.48 8.17 10.14
CA ALA A 37 -7.34 8.44 8.99
C ALA A 37 -6.65 8.05 7.68
N GLU A 38 -5.35 8.32 7.55
CA GLU A 38 -4.54 7.83 6.43
C GLU A 38 -4.47 6.31 6.39
N LEU A 39 -4.34 5.65 7.55
CA LEU A 39 -4.36 4.19 7.65
C LEU A 39 -5.71 3.62 7.19
N ALA A 40 -6.82 4.22 7.62
CA ALA A 40 -8.14 3.79 7.19
C ALA A 40 -8.34 3.90 5.67
N LEU A 41 -7.90 5.02 5.08
CA LEU A 41 -7.99 5.26 3.63
C LEU A 41 -7.08 4.33 2.83
N SER A 42 -5.83 4.18 3.24
CA SER A 42 -4.86 3.30 2.56
C SER A 42 -5.25 1.83 2.68
N ALA A 43 -5.67 1.36 3.85
CA ALA A 43 -6.18 0.00 4.04
C ALA A 43 -7.43 -0.29 3.20
N TYR A 44 -8.34 0.67 3.10
CA TYR A 44 -9.50 0.56 2.23
C TYR A 44 -9.10 0.49 0.75
N SER A 45 -8.21 1.40 0.30
CA SER A 45 -7.68 1.41 -1.07
C SER A 45 -7.02 0.07 -1.44
N LEU A 46 -6.17 -0.48 -0.57
CA LEU A 46 -5.52 -1.78 -0.76
C LEU A 46 -6.55 -2.90 -1.01
N ARG A 47 -7.63 -2.95 -0.22
CA ARG A 47 -8.72 -3.91 -0.45
C ARG A 47 -9.45 -3.72 -1.77
N LEU A 48 -9.55 -2.49 -2.28
CA LEU A 48 -10.15 -2.26 -3.60
C LEU A 48 -9.22 -2.72 -4.73
N TRP A 49 -7.91 -2.53 -4.58
CA TRP A 49 -6.90 -2.97 -5.54
C TRP A 49 -6.89 -4.48 -5.75
N GLU A 50 -7.25 -5.25 -4.72
CA GLU A 50 -7.43 -6.71 -4.82
C GLU A 50 -8.41 -7.14 -5.92
N ARG A 51 -9.41 -6.31 -6.26
CA ARG A 51 -10.34 -6.61 -7.36
C ARG A 51 -9.71 -6.57 -8.74
N PHE A 52 -8.55 -5.91 -8.86
CA PHE A 52 -7.79 -5.80 -10.11
C PHE A 52 -6.64 -6.80 -10.19
N ALA A 53 -6.45 -7.66 -9.18
CA ALA A 53 -5.33 -8.62 -9.14
C ALA A 53 -5.32 -9.61 -10.33
N GLN A 54 -6.44 -9.80 -11.02
CA GLN A 54 -6.56 -10.66 -12.20
C GLN A 54 -6.59 -9.87 -13.52
N LEU A 55 -6.60 -8.53 -13.47
CA LEU A 55 -6.63 -7.68 -14.65
C LEU A 55 -5.19 -7.28 -15.01
N SER A 56 -4.66 -7.85 -16.08
CA SER A 56 -3.27 -7.60 -16.52
C SER A 56 -2.97 -6.12 -16.78
N GLU A 57 -3.95 -5.40 -17.31
CA GLU A 57 -3.85 -3.99 -17.69
C GLU A 57 -3.76 -3.05 -16.48
N ALA A 58 -4.08 -3.55 -15.28
CA ALA A 58 -3.93 -2.76 -14.06
C ALA A 58 -2.48 -2.71 -13.56
N GLU A 59 -1.58 -3.54 -14.13
CA GLU A 59 -0.16 -3.64 -13.75
C GLU A 59 0.05 -3.80 -12.23
N PHE A 60 -0.95 -4.36 -11.52
CA PHE A 60 -0.90 -4.53 -10.08
C PHE A 60 -0.10 -5.78 -9.70
N SER A 61 0.95 -5.59 -8.91
CA SER A 61 1.76 -6.67 -8.34
C SER A 61 1.56 -6.77 -6.84
N ARG A 62 1.36 -7.99 -6.34
CA ARG A 62 1.26 -8.29 -4.90
C ARG A 62 2.63 -8.53 -4.28
N CYS A 63 3.54 -7.57 -4.44
CA CYS A 63 4.92 -7.67 -3.93
C CYS A 63 5.06 -7.32 -2.43
N GLY A 64 4.03 -6.74 -1.81
CA GLY A 64 4.08 -6.31 -0.41
C GLY A 64 4.93 -5.05 -0.20
N THR A 65 5.29 -4.77 1.04
CA THR A 65 6.13 -3.62 1.41
C THR A 65 7.00 -3.98 2.60
N LEU A 66 8.28 -3.64 2.53
CA LEU A 66 9.23 -3.78 3.63
C LEU A 66 9.49 -2.42 4.27
N TRP A 67 9.35 -2.34 5.59
CA TRP A 67 9.77 -1.21 6.40
C TRP A 67 11.06 -1.60 7.13
N VAL A 68 12.19 -1.03 6.71
CA VAL A 68 13.49 -1.38 7.27
C VAL A 68 13.82 -0.47 8.46
N ALA A 69 13.99 -1.06 9.64
CA ALA A 69 14.51 -0.35 10.80
C ALA A 69 16.02 -0.14 10.67
N ARG A 70 16.49 1.11 10.81
CA ARG A 70 17.91 1.46 10.66
C ARG A 70 18.70 1.33 11.96
N ASP A 71 18.00 1.33 13.09
CA ASP A 71 18.59 1.30 14.42
C ASP A 71 17.69 0.54 15.41
N ALA A 72 18.22 0.29 16.61
CA ALA A 72 17.51 -0.43 17.66
C ALA A 72 16.25 0.28 18.15
N ARG A 73 16.17 1.61 18.03
CA ARG A 73 15.00 2.40 18.44
C ARG A 73 13.84 2.19 17.45
N GLU A 74 14.13 2.21 16.16
CA GLU A 74 13.15 1.89 15.11
C GLU A 74 12.70 0.42 15.21
N LEU A 75 13.65 -0.50 15.48
CA LEU A 75 13.33 -1.92 15.65
C LEU A 75 12.38 -2.15 16.85
N ALA A 76 12.58 -1.41 17.96
CA ALA A 76 11.71 -1.49 19.13
C ALA A 76 10.26 -1.04 18.85
N ALA A 77 10.01 -0.26 17.79
CA ALA A 77 8.67 0.19 17.41
C ALA A 77 7.89 -0.83 16.57
N VAL A 78 8.55 -1.86 16.03
CA VAL A 78 7.94 -2.86 15.13
C VAL A 78 6.74 -3.57 15.74
N PRO A 79 6.77 -4.07 17.00
CA PRO A 79 5.60 -4.76 17.58
C PRO A 79 4.36 -3.86 17.65
N ALA A 80 4.54 -2.58 18.00
CA ALA A 80 3.45 -1.61 18.04
C ALA A 80 2.88 -1.31 16.65
N LYS A 81 3.75 -1.21 15.63
CA LYS A 81 3.35 -1.04 14.23
C LYS A 81 2.53 -2.23 13.72
N ILE A 82 2.98 -3.46 13.98
CA ILE A 82 2.25 -4.69 13.63
C ILE A 82 0.86 -4.68 14.29
N ALA A 83 0.77 -4.34 15.58
CA ALA A 83 -0.51 -4.27 16.27
C ALA A 83 -1.46 -3.23 15.67
N ARG A 84 -0.96 -2.05 15.27
CA ARG A 84 -1.76 -1.03 14.57
C ARG A 84 -2.29 -1.52 13.23
N LEU A 85 -1.44 -2.13 12.41
CA LEU A 85 -1.82 -2.68 11.11
C LEU A 85 -2.85 -3.82 11.25
N ALA A 86 -2.64 -4.72 12.22
CA ALA A 86 -3.57 -5.81 12.52
C ALA A 86 -4.96 -5.28 12.95
N ALA A 87 -5.00 -4.21 13.75
CA ALA A 87 -6.26 -3.56 14.13
C ALA A 87 -7.02 -2.96 12.93
N ALA A 88 -6.32 -2.60 11.85
CA ALA A 88 -6.90 -2.16 10.59
C ALA A 88 -7.23 -3.31 9.61
N GLY A 89 -7.03 -4.57 10.04
CA GLY A 89 -7.26 -5.77 9.23
C GLY A 89 -6.16 -6.05 8.21
N LEU A 90 -4.96 -5.51 8.41
CA LEU A 90 -3.80 -5.73 7.56
C LEU A 90 -2.83 -6.72 8.23
N HIS A 91 -2.25 -7.59 7.42
CA HIS A 91 -1.24 -8.54 7.87
C HIS A 91 0.16 -7.94 7.77
N ALA A 92 0.96 -8.10 8.82
CA ALA A 92 2.36 -7.68 8.84
C ALA A 92 3.15 -8.60 9.78
N ASP A 93 4.34 -9.01 9.34
CA ASP A 93 5.24 -9.86 10.12
C ASP A 93 6.49 -9.09 10.54
N ALA A 94 7.04 -9.43 11.70
CA ALA A 94 8.38 -8.98 12.08
C ALA A 94 9.40 -9.83 11.31
N ILE A 95 10.28 -9.17 10.57
CA ILE A 95 11.30 -9.79 9.73
C ILE A 95 12.67 -9.49 10.34
N ASP A 96 13.44 -10.53 10.63
CA ASP A 96 14.82 -10.37 11.09
C ASP A 96 15.79 -10.07 9.91
N ALA A 97 17.04 -9.75 10.23
CA ALA A 97 18.03 -9.40 9.22
C ALA A 97 18.28 -10.53 8.20
N SER A 98 18.27 -11.79 8.64
CA SER A 98 18.52 -12.93 7.74
C SER A 98 17.38 -13.12 6.74
N GLN A 99 16.13 -12.96 7.21
CA GLN A 99 14.94 -13.00 6.38
C GLN A 99 14.88 -11.79 5.43
N LEU A 100 15.29 -10.60 5.89
CA LEU A 100 15.35 -9.40 5.06
C LEU A 100 16.27 -9.59 3.85
N TYR A 101 17.50 -10.10 4.06
CA TYR A 101 18.43 -10.36 2.95
C TYR A 101 17.99 -11.51 2.04
N ALA A 102 17.18 -12.45 2.54
CA ALA A 102 16.57 -13.48 1.70
C ALA A 102 15.46 -12.91 0.80
N LEU A 103 14.67 -11.95 1.31
CA LEU A 103 13.62 -11.27 0.56
C LEU A 103 14.18 -10.26 -0.45
N GLU A 104 15.22 -9.53 -0.07
CA GLU A 104 15.87 -8.49 -0.89
C GLU A 104 17.38 -8.74 -1.02
N PRO A 105 17.82 -9.68 -1.89
CA PRO A 105 19.24 -10.05 -2.00
C PRO A 105 20.16 -8.94 -2.50
N GLN A 106 19.61 -7.91 -3.14
CA GLN A 106 20.34 -6.73 -3.62
C GLN A 106 20.52 -5.67 -2.54
N LEU A 107 19.84 -5.81 -1.39
CA LEU A 107 20.08 -4.97 -0.23
C LEU A 107 21.43 -5.36 0.36
N VAL A 108 22.47 -4.61 0.01
CA VAL A 108 23.82 -4.82 0.55
C VAL A 108 23.91 -4.29 1.98
N ALA A 109 24.62 -5.04 2.83
CA ALA A 109 24.91 -4.65 4.21
C ALA A 109 25.91 -3.48 4.28
#